data_AF-A0A1W1C256-F1
#
_entry.id   AF-A0A1W1C256-F1
#
_cell.length_a   1.000
_cell.length_b   1.000
_cell.length_c   1.000
_cell.angle_alpha   90.00
_cell.angle_beta   90.00
_cell.angle_gamma   90.00
#
_symmetry.space_group_name_H-M   'P 1'
#
loop_
_entity.id
_entity.type
_entity.pdbx_description
1 polymer ?
#
loop_
_entity_poly.entity_id
_entity_poly.type
_entity_poly.pdbx_seq_one_letter_code
_entity_poly.pdbx_strand_id
1 'polypeptide(L)'
;MQKIELLFTRYPNSFSVFVKNLEQLSVTQIQELQRFVMVRHGYFDFDKACFSIQKRLSFTEFKKLLSSLNIDAIVSEKELQVITHSEQISFGQYKGMLYSELPDSYLLWLKKNYIGKDRAIIVAQLKKRNL
;
A
#
# COMPACT_ATOMS: atom_id res chain seq x y z
N MET A 1 12.18 -5.09 27.70
CA MET A 1 10.89 -4.90 27.01
C MET A 1 11.15 -4.98 25.52
N GLN A 2 10.31 -5.71 24.79
CA GLN A 2 10.45 -5.83 23.35
C GLN A 2 9.93 -4.56 22.67
N LYS A 3 10.65 -4.09 21.64
CA LYS A 3 10.22 -2.91 20.87
C LYS A 3 9.06 -3.26 19.96
N ILE A 4 8.13 -2.32 19.80
CA ILE A 4 6.97 -2.51 18.92
C ILE A 4 7.42 -2.35 17.47
N GLU A 5 7.11 -3.30 16.60
CA GLU A 5 7.42 -3.24 15.17
C GLU A 5 6.20 -2.81 14.37
N LEU A 6 6.26 -1.60 13.81
CA LEU A 6 5.16 -0.96 13.10
C LEU A 6 5.48 -0.81 11.61
N LEU A 7 4.55 -1.26 10.76
CA LEU A 7 4.61 -1.08 9.32
C LEU A 7 3.54 -0.07 8.89
N PHE A 8 3.97 1.16 8.66
CA PHE A 8 3.11 2.28 8.28
C PHE A 8 2.76 2.24 6.78
N THR A 9 1.49 2.37 6.44
CA THR A 9 0.99 2.45 5.07
C THR A 9 0.11 3.69 4.93
N ARG A 10 0.46 4.58 4.00
CA ARG A 10 -0.28 5.82 3.75
C ARG A 10 -1.35 5.63 2.67
N TYR A 11 -2.54 6.14 2.92
CA TYR A 11 -3.63 6.26 1.94
C TYR A 11 -3.98 7.74 1.71
N PRO A 12 -4.82 8.08 0.70
CA PRO A 12 -5.16 9.48 0.40
C PRO A 12 -5.82 10.25 1.55
N ASN A 13 -6.64 9.60 2.38
CA ASN A 13 -7.41 10.23 3.46
C ASN A 13 -7.23 9.52 4.82
N SER A 14 -6.37 8.51 4.88
CA SER A 14 -6.16 7.69 6.06
C SER A 14 -4.76 7.12 6.07
N PHE A 15 -4.39 6.47 7.15
CA PHE A 15 -3.25 5.59 7.20
C PHE A 15 -3.62 4.30 7.92
N SER A 16 -2.92 3.22 7.60
CA SER A 16 -2.97 1.98 8.36
C SER A 16 -1.59 1.62 8.86
N VAL A 17 -1.53 0.93 9.99
CA VAL A 17 -0.28 0.45 10.58
C VAL A 17 -0.46 -1.01 10.92
N PHE A 18 0.40 -1.85 10.39
CA PHE A 18 0.45 -3.27 10.74
C PHE A 18 1.48 -3.50 11.84
N VAL A 19 1.09 -4.22 12.89
CA VAL A 19 1.92 -4.51 14.06
C VAL A 19 2.52 -5.90 13.87
N LYS A 20 3.79 -5.97 13.44
CA LYS A 20 4.41 -7.24 13.04
C LYS A 20 4.55 -8.23 14.17
N ASN A 21 4.85 -7.74 15.37
CA ASN A 21 5.16 -8.55 16.53
C ASN A 21 4.05 -8.49 17.60
N LEU A 22 2.78 -8.31 17.20
CA LEU A 22 1.66 -8.15 18.13
C LEU A 22 1.61 -9.24 19.21
N GLU A 23 1.80 -10.50 18.82
CA GLU A 23 1.78 -11.66 19.73
C GLU A 23 2.92 -11.68 20.74
N GLN A 24 3.99 -10.93 20.48
CA GLN A 24 5.18 -10.84 21.33
C GLN A 24 5.13 -9.62 22.25
N LEU A 25 4.14 -8.74 22.09
CA LEU A 25 3.94 -7.57 22.94
C LEU A 25 3.31 -7.96 24.27
N SER A 26 3.64 -7.22 25.32
CA SER A 26 2.93 -7.36 26.59
C SER A 26 1.49 -6.84 26.47
N VAL A 27 0.60 -7.37 27.31
CA VAL A 27 -0.79 -6.90 27.40
C VAL A 27 -0.88 -5.39 27.63
N THR A 28 0.04 -4.82 28.41
CA THR A 28 0.14 -3.38 28.65
C THR A 28 0.44 -2.58 27.37
N GLN A 29 1.40 -3.03 26.56
CA GLN A 29 1.74 -2.38 25.28
C GLN A 29 0.57 -2.44 24.29
N ILE A 30 -0.14 -3.57 24.26
CA ILE A 30 -1.34 -3.74 23.42
C ILE A 30 -2.44 -2.77 23.86
N GLN A 31 -2.68 -2.63 25.16
CA GLN A 31 -3.65 -1.67 25.71
C GLN A 31 -3.26 -0.21 25.44
N GLU A 32 -1.97 0.13 25.50
CA GLU A 32 -1.47 1.47 25.14
C GLU A 32 -1.73 1.79 23.67
N LEU A 33 -1.43 0.84 22.77
CA LEU A 33 -1.72 0.98 21.33
C LEU A 33 -3.23 1.11 21.09
N GLN A 34 -4.04 0.27 21.73
CA GLN A 34 -5.50 0.34 21.61
C GLN A 34 -6.03 1.69 22.09
N ARG A 35 -5.57 2.19 23.24
CA ARG A 35 -5.94 3.50 23.77
C ARG A 35 -5.53 4.61 22.81
N PHE A 36 -4.31 4.56 22.27
CA PHE A 36 -3.83 5.52 21.27
C PHE A 36 -4.77 5.58 20.04
N VAL A 37 -5.15 4.42 19.50
CA VAL A 37 -6.03 4.32 18.35
C VAL A 37 -7.43 4.86 18.68
N MET A 38 -7.99 4.47 19.83
CA MET A 38 -9.31 4.93 20.28
C MET A 38 -9.38 6.45 20.49
N VAL A 39 -8.38 7.05 21.15
CA VAL A 39 -8.31 8.51 21.38
C VAL A 39 -8.28 9.29 20.06
N ARG A 40 -7.79 8.66 18.98
CA ARG A 40 -7.73 9.25 17.64
C ARG A 40 -8.91 8.85 16.76
N HIS A 41 -9.95 8.25 17.32
CA HIS A 41 -11.12 7.74 16.61
C HIS A 41 -10.75 6.77 15.47
N GLY A 42 -9.68 6.00 15.68
CA GLY A 42 -9.27 4.94 14.79
C GLY A 42 -9.92 3.61 15.13
N TYR A 43 -9.65 2.63 14.27
CA TYR A 43 -10.09 1.24 14.43
C TYR A 43 -8.87 0.33 14.57
N PHE A 44 -8.90 -0.57 15.55
CA PHE A 44 -7.87 -1.61 15.74
C PHE A 44 -8.49 -2.97 15.41
N ASP A 45 -7.92 -3.64 14.42
CA ASP A 45 -8.26 -4.98 13.96
C ASP A 45 -7.27 -5.97 14.58
N PHE A 46 -7.69 -6.69 15.61
CA PHE A 46 -6.84 -7.68 16.28
C PHE A 46 -6.59 -8.91 15.42
N ASP A 47 -7.57 -9.32 14.59
CA ASP A 47 -7.45 -10.49 13.71
C ASP A 47 -6.39 -10.27 12.63
N LYS A 48 -6.30 -9.04 12.12
CA LYS A 48 -5.30 -8.64 11.11
C LYS A 48 -4.07 -7.97 11.71
N ALA A 49 -3.96 -7.91 13.03
CA ALA A 49 -2.89 -7.23 13.76
C ALA A 49 -2.60 -5.81 13.22
N CYS A 50 -3.63 -5.04 12.87
CA CYS A 50 -3.45 -3.74 12.25
C CYS A 50 -4.43 -2.70 12.80
N PHE A 51 -4.06 -1.43 12.72
CA PHE A 51 -4.97 -0.35 13.03
C PHE A 51 -5.01 0.68 11.91
N SER A 52 -6.12 1.41 11.83
CA SER A 52 -6.34 2.45 10.84
C SER A 52 -6.92 3.70 11.47
N ILE A 53 -6.47 4.87 11.01
CA ILE A 53 -6.96 6.17 11.48
C ILE A 53 -7.29 7.01 10.24
N GLN A 54 -8.50 7.58 10.21
CA GLN A 54 -8.99 8.44 9.13
C GLN A 54 -8.41 9.86 9.24
N LYS A 55 -7.08 9.96 9.15
CA LYS A 55 -6.38 11.23 9.05
C LYS A 55 -5.31 11.16 7.98
N ARG A 56 -5.09 12.28 7.31
CA ARG A 56 -3.91 12.46 6.46
C ARG A 56 -2.71 12.67 7.37
N LEU A 57 -1.74 11.77 7.27
CA LEU A 57 -0.51 11.82 8.05
C LEU A 57 0.63 11.30 7.17
N SER A 58 1.74 12.03 7.12
CA SER A 58 2.97 11.55 6.51
C SER A 58 3.73 10.62 7.46
N PHE A 59 4.61 9.79 6.91
CA PHE A 59 5.47 8.92 7.70
C PHE A 59 6.34 9.67 8.72
N THR A 60 6.87 10.83 8.32
CA THR A 60 7.67 11.69 9.22
C THR A 60 6.83 12.24 10.37
N GLU A 61 5.59 12.68 10.10
CA GLU A 61 4.67 13.11 11.16
C GLU A 61 4.25 11.96 12.07
N PHE A 62 4.06 10.76 11.52
CA PHE A 62 3.78 9.57 12.31
C PHE A 62 4.91 9.21 13.27
N LYS A 63 6.17 9.28 12.82
CA LYS A 63 7.34 9.11 13.70
C LYS A 63 7.36 10.14 14.82
N LYS A 64 7.17 11.43 14.49
CA LYS A 64 7.09 12.51 15.50
C LYS A 64 5.97 12.29 16.51
N LEU A 65 4.82 11.81 16.03
CA LEU A 65 3.67 11.50 16.88
C LEU A 65 4.00 10.40 17.89
N LEU A 66 4.61 9.30 17.45
CA LEU A 66 5.03 8.22 18.34
C LEU A 66 6.06 8.70 19.38
N SER A 67 7.04 9.50 18.95
CA SER A 67 8.01 10.10 19.88
C SER A 67 7.36 11.02 20.92
N SER A 68 6.35 11.82 20.53
CA SER A 68 5.63 12.70 21.45
C SER A 68 4.81 11.94 22.51
N LEU A 69 4.43 10.70 22.19
CA LEU A 69 3.66 9.81 23.08
C LEU A 69 4.58 8.87 23.87
N ASN A 70 5.89 9.01 23.74
CA ASN A 70 6.90 8.16 24.37
C ASN A 70 6.75 6.66 24.03
N ILE A 71 6.21 6.34 22.84
CA ILE A 71 6.07 4.97 22.35
C ILE A 71 7.39 4.57 21.67
N ASP A 72 8.15 3.67 22.27
CA ASP A 72 9.39 3.13 21.70
C ASP A 72 9.06 2.03 20.67
N ALA A 73 9.00 2.45 19.39
CA ALA A 73 8.65 1.59 18.27
C ALA A 73 9.65 1.71 17.11
N ILE A 74 9.93 0.57 16.47
CA ILE A 74 10.64 0.47 15.21
C ILE A 74 9.61 0.63 14.09
N VAL A 75 9.75 1.67 13.26
CA VAL A 75 8.77 1.98 12.21
C VAL A 75 9.37 1.87 10.82
N SER A 76 8.75 1.06 9.98
CA SER A 76 9.04 0.96 8.54
C SER A 76 7.88 1.53 7.72
N GLU A 77 8.19 2.10 6.56
CA GLU A 77 7.17 2.58 5.61
C GLU A 77 6.92 1.53 4.52
N LYS A 78 5.65 1.28 4.22
CA LYS A 78 5.19 0.54 3.06
C LYS A 78 4.55 1.53 2.11
N GLU A 79 5.23 1.78 1.00
CA GLU A 79 4.64 2.52 -0.11
C GLU A 79 3.56 1.65 -0.75
N LEU A 80 2.35 2.20 -0.89
CA LEU A 80 1.35 1.59 -1.77
C LEU A 80 1.89 1.71 -3.19
N GLN A 81 2.07 0.57 -3.86
CA GLN A 81 2.27 0.58 -5.29
C GLN A 81 1.02 1.22 -5.90
N VAL A 82 1.16 2.45 -6.39
CA VAL A 82 0.12 3.11 -7.16
C VAL A 82 -0.06 2.27 -8.41
N ILE A 83 -1.10 1.45 -8.46
CA ILE A 83 -1.57 0.85 -9.71
C ILE A 83 -2.16 2.02 -10.47
N THR A 84 -1.32 2.71 -11.23
CA THR A 84 -1.73 3.81 -12.08
C THR A 84 -2.77 3.26 -13.05
N HIS A 85 -3.97 3.85 -13.08
CA HIS A 85 -4.97 3.59 -14.13
C HIS A 85 -4.44 3.88 -15.56
N SER A 86 -3.20 4.36 -15.71
CA SER A 86 -2.47 4.43 -16.98
C SER A 86 -2.19 3.06 -17.62
N GLU A 87 -2.43 1.95 -16.91
CA GLU A 87 -2.33 0.61 -17.50
C GLU A 87 -3.62 0.13 -18.19
N GLN A 88 -4.65 0.97 -18.32
CA GLN A 88 -5.82 0.62 -19.11
C GLN A 88 -5.65 1.03 -20.58
N ILE A 89 -6.02 0.15 -21.50
CA ILE A 89 -6.11 0.49 -22.92
C ILE A 89 -7.19 1.55 -23.11
N SER A 90 -6.85 2.64 -23.78
CA SER A 90 -7.77 3.75 -24.05
C SER A 90 -8.38 3.71 -25.46
N PHE A 91 -8.04 2.72 -26.28
CA PHE A 91 -8.38 2.63 -27.71
C PHE A 91 -8.66 1.20 -28.18
N GLY A 92 -9.29 1.05 -29.34
CA GLY A 92 -9.52 -0.26 -29.96
C GLY A 92 -10.57 -1.13 -29.25
N GLN A 93 -10.56 -2.42 -29.57
CA GLN A 93 -11.57 -3.41 -29.13
C GLN A 93 -11.57 -3.66 -27.62
N TYR A 94 -10.41 -3.51 -26.96
CA TYR A 94 -10.22 -3.80 -25.52
C TYR A 94 -10.15 -2.53 -24.67
N LYS A 95 -10.82 -1.45 -25.10
CA LYS A 95 -10.87 -0.18 -24.37
C LYS A 95 -11.44 -0.36 -22.96
N GLY A 96 -10.71 0.14 -21.96
CA GLY A 96 -11.05 0.05 -20.54
C GLY A 96 -10.45 -1.17 -19.82
N MET A 97 -9.92 -2.16 -20.56
CA MET A 97 -9.24 -3.31 -19.95
C MET A 97 -7.79 -2.98 -19.62
N LEU A 98 -7.25 -3.66 -18.61
CA LEU A 98 -5.84 -3.53 -18.25
C LEU A 98 -4.95 -4.21 -19.29
N TYR A 99 -3.76 -3.66 -19.55
CA TYR A 99 -2.77 -4.31 -20.42
C TYR A 99 -2.39 -5.72 -19.93
N SER A 100 -2.51 -5.97 -18.62
CA SER A 100 -2.31 -7.28 -18.00
C SER A 100 -3.44 -8.28 -18.24
N GLU A 101 -4.59 -7.85 -18.76
CA GLU A 101 -5.75 -8.72 -19.05
C GLU A 101 -5.89 -9.01 -20.55
N LEU A 102 -5.09 -8.36 -21.39
CA LEU A 102 -5.17 -8.52 -22.83
C LEU A 102 -4.70 -9.90 -23.28
N PRO A 103 -5.29 -10.47 -24.34
CA PRO A 103 -4.77 -11.65 -25.01
C PRO A 103 -3.35 -11.42 -25.57
N ASP A 104 -2.50 -12.45 -25.51
CA ASP A 104 -1.11 -12.39 -25.99
C ASP A 104 -1.02 -12.01 -27.47
N SER A 105 -1.93 -12.55 -28.29
CA SER A 105 -2.04 -12.22 -29.71
C SER A 105 -2.28 -10.72 -29.94
N TYR A 106 -3.07 -10.09 -29.07
CA TYR A 106 -3.38 -8.67 -29.14
C TYR A 106 -2.20 -7.81 -28.68
N LEU A 107 -1.48 -8.22 -27.63
CA LEU A 107 -0.25 -7.54 -27.18
C LEU A 107 0.86 -7.58 -28.25
N LEU A 108 1.04 -8.72 -28.92
CA LEU A 108 1.99 -8.87 -30.02
C LEU A 108 1.61 -8.01 -31.23
N TRP A 109 0.31 -7.91 -31.54
CA TRP A 109 -0.19 -7.01 -32.56
C TRP A 109 0.07 -5.54 -32.19
N LEU A 110 -0.19 -5.15 -30.94
CA LEU A 110 0.07 -3.80 -30.45
C LEU A 110 1.57 -3.44 -30.52
N LYS A 111 2.48 -4.35 -30.17
CA LYS A 111 3.93 -4.12 -30.30
C LYS A 111 4.34 -3.74 -31.72
N LYS A 112 3.71 -4.34 -32.73
CA LYS A 112 4.02 -4.11 -34.15
C LYS A 112 3.31 -2.87 -34.72
N ASN A 113 2.07 -2.60 -34.29
CA ASN A 113 1.19 -1.63 -34.94
C ASN A 113 0.99 -0.33 -34.15
N TYR A 114 1.25 -0.31 -32.85
CA TYR A 114 1.03 0.85 -32.00
C TYR A 114 2.29 1.73 -31.88
N ILE A 115 2.17 2.98 -32.33
CA ILE A 115 3.23 4.01 -32.26
C ILE A 115 2.76 5.16 -31.36
N GLY A 116 2.29 4.83 -30.16
CA GLY A 116 1.84 5.81 -29.18
C GLY A 116 2.65 5.78 -27.89
N LYS A 117 2.25 6.66 -26.96
CA LYS A 117 2.85 6.84 -25.63
C LYS A 117 2.86 5.57 -24.76
N ASP A 118 1.91 4.66 -24.97
CA ASP A 118 1.78 3.43 -24.15
C ASP A 118 2.68 2.28 -24.60
N ARG A 119 3.56 2.49 -25.60
CA ARG A 119 4.48 1.47 -26.11
C ARG A 119 5.40 0.92 -25.02
N ALA A 120 5.84 1.77 -24.08
CA ALA A 120 6.65 1.35 -22.94
C ALA A 120 5.90 0.35 -22.04
N ILE A 121 4.59 0.55 -21.85
CA ILE A 121 3.72 -0.31 -21.04
C ILE A 121 3.52 -1.66 -21.75
N ILE A 122 3.27 -1.65 -23.06
CA ILE A 122 3.13 -2.87 -23.88
C ILE A 122 4.42 -3.72 -23.82
N VAL A 123 5.58 -3.09 -23.96
CA VAL A 123 6.88 -3.80 -23.88
C VAL A 123 7.14 -4.35 -22.48
N ALA A 124 6.79 -3.61 -21.43
CA ALA A 124 6.91 -4.09 -20.05
C ALA A 124 6.01 -5.30 -19.78
N GLN A 125 4.79 -5.32 -20.32
CA GLN A 125 3.85 -6.43 -20.16
C GLN A 125 4.30 -7.67 -20.94
N LEU A 126 4.86 -7.51 -22.14
CA LEU A 126 5.46 -8.62 -22.88
C LEU A 126 6.68 -9.21 -22.16
N LYS A 127 7.54 -8.37 -21.60
CA LYS A 127 8.66 -8.82 -20.76
C LYS A 127 8.18 -9.59 -19.52
N LYS A 128 7.12 -9.13 -18.85
CA LYS A 128 6.52 -9.84 -17.71
C LYS A 128 6.00 -11.24 -18.08
N ARG A 129 5.55 -11.43 -19.32
CA ARG A 129 4.98 -12.69 -19.82
C ARG A 129 5.99 -13.58 -20.56
N ASN A 130 7.26 -13.17 -20.66
CA ASN A 130 8.30 -13.86 -21.45
C ASN A 130 7.90 -14.09 -22.93
N LEU A 131 7.26 -13.09 -23.56
CA LEU A 131 6.79 -13.12 -24.96
C LEU A 131 7.52 -12.13 -25.88
#